data_AF-A0A8T4LWU9-F1
#
_entry.id   AF-A0A8T4LWU9-F1
#
_cell.length_a   1.000
_cell.length_b   1.000
_cell.length_c   1.000
_cell.angle_alpha   90.00
_cell.angle_beta   90.00
_cell.angle_gamma   90.00
#
_symmetry.space_group_name_H-M   'P 1'
#
loop_
_entity.id
_entity.type
_entity.pdbx_description
1 polymer ?
#
loop_
_entity_poly.entity_id
_entity_poly.type
_entity_poly.pdbx_seq_one_letter_code
_entity_poly.pdbx_strand_id
1 'polypeptide(L)'
;MLKEVLIILILFILPFLLIYNKLIPKKYYLVALFTVLIFTLILVFVENVSPKDLGIRIDNFKQTYLPHLIFTFISLVVLLIFIKYNGSIPIKEWWLDRHFRYFFVIISFTQVFLFLGYFLPKLQVIFPSIWIAILVNGIMFASVHIFYKDFVAMFPLLILGGVGFAAIYAFYPNLILAGISHSILNFFIVLYGYLSVLK
;
A
#
# COMPACT_ATOMS: atom_id res chain seq x y z
N MET A 1 5.27 -9.11 -22.12
CA MET A 1 4.02 -8.32 -22.02
C MET A 1 2.83 -9.16 -21.59
N LEU A 2 2.37 -10.17 -22.35
CA LEU A 2 1.19 -10.98 -21.98
C LEU A 2 1.27 -11.59 -20.57
N LYS A 3 2.42 -12.17 -20.22
CA LYS A 3 2.70 -12.69 -18.86
C LYS A 3 2.42 -11.65 -17.77
N GLU A 4 2.90 -10.41 -17.94
CA GLU A 4 2.74 -9.35 -16.94
C GLU A 4 1.29 -8.90 -16.81
N VAL A 5 0.58 -8.79 -17.93
CA VAL A 5 -0.86 -8.49 -17.93
C VAL A 5 -1.63 -9.57 -17.14
N LEU A 6 -1.32 -10.85 -17.36
CA LEU A 6 -1.95 -11.95 -16.62
C LEU A 6 -1.62 -11.91 -15.13
N ILE A 7 -0.37 -11.65 -14.74
CA ILE A 7 0.03 -11.51 -13.33
C ILE A 7 -0.78 -10.40 -12.67
N ILE A 8 -0.91 -9.24 -13.32
CA ILE A 8 -1.66 -8.10 -12.80
C ILE A 8 -3.14 -8.44 -12.65
N LEU A 9 -3.74 -9.03 -13.68
CA LEU A 9 -5.14 -9.43 -13.66
C LEU A 9 -5.42 -10.45 -12.54
N ILE A 10 -4.57 -11.46 -12.39
CA ILE A 10 -4.78 -12.57 -11.46
C ILE A 10 -4.45 -12.19 -10.01
N LEU A 11 -3.35 -11.46 -9.76
CA LEU A 11 -2.89 -11.19 -8.40
C LEU A 11 -3.39 -9.87 -7.82
N PHE A 12 -3.63 -8.85 -8.65
CA PHE A 12 -3.96 -7.50 -8.15
C PHE A 12 -5.41 -7.09 -8.44
N ILE A 13 -6.00 -7.56 -9.54
CA ILE A 13 -7.37 -7.20 -9.91
C ILE A 13 -8.38 -8.26 -9.46
N LEU A 14 -8.16 -9.53 -9.78
CA LEU A 14 -9.11 -10.61 -9.48
C LEU A 14 -9.43 -10.74 -7.99
N PRO A 15 -8.47 -10.76 -7.05
CA PRO A 15 -8.78 -10.92 -5.63
C PRO A 15 -9.61 -9.75 -5.11
N PHE A 16 -9.32 -8.55 -5.60
CA PHE A 16 -10.10 -7.35 -5.32
C PHE A 16 -11.53 -7.48 -5.87
N LEU A 17 -11.72 -7.92 -7.11
CA LEU A 17 -13.05 -8.13 -7.69
C LEU A 17 -13.85 -9.20 -6.95
N LEU A 18 -13.21 -10.29 -6.52
CA LEU A 18 -13.86 -11.34 -5.73
C LEU A 18 -14.33 -10.81 -4.35
N ILE A 19 -13.52 -9.96 -3.71
CA ILE A 19 -13.88 -9.29 -2.45
C ILE A 19 -15.02 -8.28 -2.67
N TYR A 20 -14.91 -7.43 -3.68
CA TYR A 20 -15.89 -6.38 -3.98
C TYR A 20 -17.28 -6.96 -4.28
N ASN A 21 -17.32 -8.03 -5.07
CA ASN A 21 -18.56 -8.73 -5.41
C ASN A 21 -19.06 -9.68 -4.30
N LYS A 22 -18.44 -9.65 -3.11
CA LYS A 22 -18.81 -10.47 -1.94
C LYS A 22 -18.76 -11.99 -2.20
N LEU A 23 -17.96 -12.43 -3.18
CA LEU A 23 -17.75 -13.85 -3.47
C LEU A 23 -16.85 -14.50 -2.41
N ILE A 24 -15.98 -13.71 -1.77
CA ILE A 24 -15.21 -14.10 -0.60
C ILE A 24 -15.93 -13.58 0.65
N PRO A 25 -16.28 -14.42 1.64
CA PRO A 25 -16.83 -13.94 2.90
C PRO A 25 -15.86 -13.05 3.68
N LYS A 26 -16.35 -12.03 4.40
CA LYS A 26 -15.53 -11.05 5.16
C LYS A 26 -14.48 -11.70 6.08
N LYS A 27 -14.80 -12.85 6.70
CA LYS A 27 -13.87 -13.61 7.57
C LYS A 27 -12.62 -14.13 6.85
N TYR A 28 -12.63 -14.19 5.53
CA TYR A 28 -11.52 -14.67 4.70
C TYR A 28 -10.78 -13.55 3.94
N TYR A 29 -11.12 -12.27 4.14
CA TYR A 29 -10.45 -11.17 3.43
C TYR A 29 -8.94 -11.16 3.69
N LEU A 30 -8.52 -11.29 4.95
CA LEU A 30 -7.10 -11.37 5.29
C LEU A 30 -6.42 -12.57 4.64
N VAL A 31 -7.08 -13.73 4.63
CA VAL A 31 -6.55 -14.96 3.99
C VAL A 31 -6.36 -14.75 2.49
N ALA A 32 -7.32 -14.11 1.82
CA ALA A 32 -7.22 -13.78 0.40
C ALA A 32 -6.04 -12.84 0.12
N LEU A 33 -5.87 -11.79 0.93
CA LEU A 33 -4.73 -10.86 0.80
C LEU A 33 -3.38 -11.53 1.07
N PHE A 34 -3.29 -12.40 2.07
CA PHE A 34 -2.08 -13.19 2.33
C PHE A 34 -1.77 -14.18 1.20
N THR A 35 -2.81 -14.72 0.55
CA THR A 35 -2.64 -15.59 -0.61
C THR A 35 -1.97 -14.84 -1.77
N VAL A 36 -2.36 -13.58 -2.01
CA VAL A 36 -1.68 -12.71 -2.99
C VAL A 36 -0.20 -12.55 -2.64
N LEU A 37 0.12 -12.26 -1.37
CA LEU A 37 1.51 -12.17 -0.91
C LEU A 37 2.30 -13.45 -1.18
N ILE A 38 1.76 -14.62 -0.84
CA ILE A 38 2.44 -15.91 -1.03
C ILE A 38 2.72 -16.14 -2.51
N PHE A 39 1.74 -15.94 -3.40
CA PHE A 39 1.95 -16.10 -4.84
C PHE A 39 2.95 -15.10 -5.39
N THR A 40 2.92 -13.84 -4.94
CA THR A 40 3.92 -12.85 -5.33
C THR A 40 5.33 -13.27 -4.88
N LEU A 41 5.49 -13.79 -3.66
CA LEU A 41 6.79 -14.29 -3.20
C LEU A 41 7.28 -15.47 -4.06
N ILE A 42 6.40 -16.43 -4.38
CA ILE A 42 6.74 -17.54 -5.29
C ILE A 42 7.21 -17.00 -6.64
N LEU A 43 6.50 -16.02 -7.22
CA LEU A 43 6.90 -15.41 -8.48
C LEU A 43 8.24 -14.68 -8.38
N VAL A 44 8.49 -13.94 -7.30
CA VAL A 44 9.80 -13.29 -7.04
C VAL A 44 10.93 -14.33 -7.06
N PHE A 45 10.74 -15.48 -6.41
CA PHE A 45 11.72 -16.57 -6.44
C PHE A 45 11.88 -17.18 -7.83
N VAL A 46 10.79 -17.51 -8.52
CA VAL A 46 10.80 -18.13 -9.86
C VAL A 46 11.41 -17.19 -10.92
N GLU A 47 11.17 -15.89 -10.80
CA GLU A 47 11.70 -14.86 -11.69
C GLU A 47 13.13 -14.43 -11.32
N ASN A 48 13.71 -14.99 -10.25
CA ASN A 48 15.02 -14.61 -9.72
C ASN A 48 15.16 -13.10 -9.46
N VAL A 49 14.08 -12.45 -9.00
CA VAL A 49 14.08 -11.02 -8.69
C VAL A 49 14.92 -10.81 -7.43
N SER A 50 15.98 -10.00 -7.53
CA SER A 50 16.85 -9.76 -6.39
C SER A 50 16.20 -8.81 -5.38
N PRO A 51 16.63 -8.83 -4.10
CA PRO A 51 16.19 -7.83 -3.12
C PRO A 51 16.41 -6.38 -3.58
N LYS A 52 17.45 -6.12 -4.37
CA LYS A 52 17.74 -4.78 -4.91
C LYS A 52 16.70 -4.35 -5.96
N ASP A 53 16.24 -5.28 -6.79
CA ASP A 53 15.18 -5.02 -7.79
C ASP A 53 13.85 -4.68 -7.11
N LEU A 54 13.59 -5.31 -5.96
CA LEU A 54 12.47 -5.01 -5.06
C LEU A 54 12.68 -3.73 -4.22
N GLY A 55 13.78 -3.01 -4.42
CA GLY A 55 14.11 -1.79 -3.68
C GLY A 55 14.50 -2.01 -2.21
N ILE A 56 14.77 -3.23 -1.77
CA ILE A 56 15.30 -3.53 -0.43
C ILE A 56 16.78 -3.14 -0.42
N ARG A 57 17.04 -1.88 -0.04
CA ARG A 57 18.35 -1.24 -0.18
C ARG A 57 18.75 -0.49 1.08
N ILE A 58 19.98 -0.71 1.52
CA ILE A 58 20.64 0.06 2.59
C ILE A 58 21.78 0.93 2.05
N ASP A 59 22.25 0.63 0.85
CA ASP A 59 23.38 1.30 0.19
C ASP A 59 23.03 2.72 -0.27
N ASN A 60 21.74 3.01 -0.52
CA ASN A 60 21.26 4.31 -0.97
C ASN A 60 20.54 5.13 0.13
N PHE A 61 20.68 4.74 1.40
CA PHE A 61 19.92 5.33 2.50
C PHE A 61 20.15 6.85 2.60
N LYS A 62 21.41 7.30 2.48
CA LYS A 62 21.77 8.73 2.54
C LYS A 62 21.15 9.57 1.43
N GLN A 63 20.91 9.00 0.25
CA GLN A 63 20.32 9.71 -0.88
C GLN A 63 18.79 9.71 -0.81
N THR A 64 18.21 8.69 -0.18
CA THR A 64 16.76 8.44 -0.22
C THR A 64 16.02 8.84 1.05
N TYR A 65 16.69 8.99 2.20
CA TYR A 65 16.02 9.33 3.47
C TYR A 65 15.29 10.67 3.41
N LEU A 66 15.88 11.70 2.81
CA LEU A 66 15.32 13.05 2.81
C LEU A 66 14.02 13.13 1.98
N PRO A 67 13.95 12.62 0.72
CA PRO A 67 12.70 12.54 -0.02
C PRO A 67 11.57 11.82 0.73
N HIS A 68 11.87 10.68 1.36
CA HIS A 68 10.87 9.93 2.12
C HIS A 68 10.42 10.67 3.38
N LEU A 69 11.35 11.31 4.10
CA LEU A 69 11.04 12.09 5.30
C LEU A 69 10.13 13.27 4.96
N ILE A 70 10.46 14.04 3.91
CA ILE A 70 9.66 15.18 3.45
C ILE A 70 8.27 14.70 3.04
N PHE A 71 8.19 13.63 2.23
CA PHE A 71 6.91 13.07 1.81
C PHE A 71 6.06 12.63 3.00
N THR A 72 6.65 11.88 3.93
CA THR A 72 5.96 11.40 5.14
C THR A 72 5.41 12.56 5.97
N PHE A 73 6.23 13.60 6.17
CA PHE A 73 5.83 14.77 6.95
C PHE A 73 4.68 15.51 6.28
N ILE A 74 4.78 15.80 4.98
CA ILE A 74 3.72 16.48 4.22
C ILE A 74 2.42 15.65 4.24
N SER A 75 2.51 14.35 3.94
CA SER A 75 1.35 13.45 3.95
C SER A 75 0.72 13.36 5.33
N LEU A 76 1.51 13.34 6.40
CA LEU A 76 1.00 13.34 7.77
C LEU A 76 0.26 14.65 8.08
N VAL A 77 0.81 15.80 7.71
CA VAL A 77 0.14 17.10 7.90
C VAL A 77 -1.19 17.14 7.14
N VAL A 78 -1.21 16.72 5.88
CA VAL A 78 -2.45 16.65 5.07
C VAL A 78 -3.48 15.72 5.72
N LEU A 79 -3.04 14.54 6.18
CA LEU A 79 -3.89 13.58 6.87
C LEU A 79 -4.47 14.17 8.17
N LEU A 80 -3.66 14.83 9.00
CA LEU A 80 -4.12 15.45 10.25
C LEU A 80 -5.11 16.58 10.01
N ILE A 81 -4.89 17.38 8.95
CA ILE A 81 -5.85 18.39 8.50
C ILE A 81 -7.17 17.73 8.10
N PHE A 82 -7.12 16.69 7.28
CA PHE A 82 -8.30 15.93 6.86
C PHE A 82 -9.07 15.36 8.06
N ILE A 83 -8.37 14.72 9.00
CA ILE A 83 -8.96 14.17 10.24
C ILE A 83 -9.66 15.25 11.04
N LYS A 84 -9.01 16.42 11.22
CA LYS A 84 -9.58 17.56 11.95
C LYS A 84 -10.85 18.07 11.30
N TYR A 85 -10.87 18.24 9.98
CA TYR A 85 -12.07 18.72 9.26
C TYR A 85 -13.24 17.75 9.29
N ASN A 86 -12.97 16.45 9.39
CA ASN A 86 -14.01 15.42 9.48
C ASN A 86 -14.44 15.13 10.93
N GLY A 87 -13.88 15.81 11.93
CA GLY A 87 -14.27 15.66 13.33
C GLY A 87 -13.97 14.29 13.96
N SER A 88 -13.05 13.52 13.38
CA SER A 88 -12.72 12.20 13.89
C SER A 88 -11.90 12.27 15.17
N ILE A 89 -12.23 11.42 16.13
CA ILE A 89 -11.60 11.34 17.45
C ILE A 89 -10.78 10.06 17.50
N PRO A 90 -9.56 10.08 18.07
CA PRO A 90 -8.75 8.86 18.19
C PRO A 90 -9.47 7.80 19.02
N ILE A 91 -9.31 6.53 18.62
CA ILE A 91 -9.82 5.38 19.36
C ILE A 91 -9.14 5.35 20.74
N LYS A 92 -9.95 5.32 21.80
CA LYS A 92 -9.45 5.14 23.17
C LYS A 92 -8.86 3.74 23.33
N GLU A 93 -7.78 3.64 24.09
CA GLU A 93 -7.14 2.35 24.40
C GLU A 93 -6.73 1.54 23.16
N TRP A 94 -6.38 2.23 22.06
CA TRP A 94 -5.94 1.61 20.80
C TRP A 94 -4.80 0.60 21.01
N TRP A 95 -3.95 0.79 22.03
CA TRP A 95 -2.86 -0.13 22.37
C TRP A 95 -3.33 -1.50 22.88
N LEU A 96 -4.59 -1.65 23.28
CA LEU A 96 -5.17 -2.95 23.67
C LEU A 96 -5.58 -3.79 22.46
N ASP A 97 -5.83 -3.17 21.31
CA ASP A 97 -6.21 -3.87 20.09
C ASP A 97 -4.99 -4.59 19.46
N ARG A 98 -5.15 -5.87 19.13
CA ARG A 98 -4.08 -6.69 18.51
C ARG A 98 -3.69 -6.17 17.13
N HIS A 99 -4.65 -5.61 16.38
CA HIS A 99 -4.40 -5.01 15.08
C HIS A 99 -3.38 -3.87 15.19
N PHE A 100 -3.53 -3.04 16.23
CA PHE A 100 -2.66 -1.91 16.53
C PHE A 100 -1.30 -2.28 17.13
N ARG A 101 -1.19 -3.40 17.84
CA ARG A 101 0.10 -3.76 18.46
C ARG A 101 1.14 -4.28 17.48
N TYR A 102 0.72 -5.12 16.54
CA TYR A 102 1.69 -5.87 15.71
C TYR A 102 1.35 -5.88 14.21
N PHE A 103 0.07 -5.82 13.86
CA PHE A 103 -0.34 -6.09 12.48
C PHE A 103 -0.19 -4.87 11.57
N PHE A 104 -0.36 -3.63 12.05
CA PHE A 104 -0.30 -2.47 11.17
C PHE A 104 1.06 -2.34 10.46
N VAL A 105 2.18 -2.59 11.15
CA VAL A 105 3.53 -2.55 10.55
C VAL A 105 3.67 -3.64 9.50
N ILE A 106 3.34 -4.89 9.85
CA ILE A 106 3.47 -6.05 8.95
C ILE A 106 2.61 -5.85 7.70
N ILE A 107 1.38 -5.38 7.87
CA ILE A 107 0.45 -5.07 6.77
C ILE A 107 1.01 -3.93 5.92
N SER A 108 1.50 -2.85 6.52
CA SER A 108 2.07 -1.71 5.79
C SER A 108 3.27 -2.10 4.95
N PHE A 109 4.19 -2.92 5.47
CA PHE A 109 5.33 -3.44 4.71
C PHE A 109 4.88 -4.41 3.61
N THR A 110 3.89 -5.27 3.89
CA THR A 110 3.31 -6.17 2.88
C THR A 110 2.71 -5.39 1.72
N GLN A 111 1.94 -4.34 2.01
CA GLN A 111 1.32 -3.48 0.99
C GLN A 111 2.39 -2.75 0.16
N VAL A 112 3.44 -2.21 0.80
CA VAL A 112 4.54 -1.54 0.10
C VAL A 112 5.33 -2.53 -0.76
N PHE A 113 5.62 -3.73 -0.27
CA PHE A 113 6.25 -4.79 -1.04
C PHE A 113 5.43 -5.16 -2.28
N LEU A 114 4.13 -5.42 -2.12
CA LEU A 114 3.24 -5.81 -3.20
C LEU A 114 3.12 -4.70 -4.26
N PHE A 115 2.79 -3.47 -3.84
CA PHE A 115 2.49 -2.38 -4.77
C PHE A 115 3.73 -1.70 -5.33
N LEU A 116 4.74 -1.42 -4.50
CA LEU A 116 5.93 -0.70 -4.95
C LEU A 116 7.03 -1.65 -5.38
N GLY A 117 7.31 -2.67 -4.56
CA GLY A 117 8.38 -3.64 -4.81
C GLY A 117 8.14 -4.51 -6.03
N TYR A 118 6.90 -5.02 -6.21
CA TYR A 118 6.59 -5.97 -7.27
C TYR A 118 5.72 -5.39 -8.39
N PHE A 119 4.56 -4.81 -8.06
CA PHE A 119 3.56 -4.40 -9.04
C PHE A 119 4.02 -3.23 -9.92
N LEU A 120 4.62 -2.18 -9.33
CA LEU A 120 5.08 -1.01 -10.07
C LEU A 120 6.11 -1.36 -11.18
N PRO A 121 7.15 -2.16 -10.92
CA PRO A 121 8.02 -2.66 -11.99
C PRO A 121 7.27 -3.39 -13.12
N LYS A 122 6.28 -4.23 -12.80
CA LYS A 122 5.47 -4.91 -13.84
C LYS A 122 4.65 -3.92 -14.67
N LEU A 123 4.13 -2.86 -14.05
CA LEU A 123 3.44 -1.79 -14.77
C LEU A 123 4.37 -1.07 -15.75
N GLN A 124 5.64 -0.83 -15.39
CA GLN A 124 6.62 -0.19 -16.28
C GLN A 124 6.98 -1.05 -17.50
N VAL A 125 6.81 -2.37 -17.43
CA VAL A 125 6.96 -3.26 -18.61
C VAL A 125 5.78 -3.11 -19.57
N ILE A 126 4.60 -2.76 -19.07
CA ILE A 126 3.36 -2.64 -19.86
C ILE A 126 3.18 -1.22 -20.40
N PHE A 127 3.44 -0.21 -19.57
CA PHE A 127 3.23 1.18 -19.90
C PHE A 127 4.57 1.86 -20.21
N PRO A 128 4.70 2.52 -21.38
CA PRO A 128 5.94 3.22 -21.74
C PRO A 128 6.20 4.46 -20.89
N SER A 129 5.17 5.02 -20.23
CA SER A 129 5.28 6.19 -19.38
C SER A 129 5.28 5.81 -17.92
N ILE A 130 6.34 6.19 -17.19
CA ILE A 130 6.45 6.02 -15.74
C ILE A 130 5.29 6.69 -14.99
N TRP A 131 4.82 7.83 -15.48
CA TRP A 131 3.71 8.56 -14.86
C TRP A 131 2.38 7.81 -14.97
N ILE A 132 2.15 7.09 -16.08
CA ILE A 132 0.98 6.23 -16.22
C ILE A 132 1.09 5.06 -15.24
N ALA A 133 2.27 4.43 -15.13
CA ALA A 133 2.49 3.35 -14.17
C ALA A 133 2.26 3.82 -12.72
N ILE A 134 2.76 5.00 -12.34
CA ILE A 134 2.53 5.63 -11.02
C ILE A 134 1.03 5.86 -10.78
N LEU A 135 0.31 6.41 -11.76
CA LEU A 135 -1.12 6.68 -11.63
C LEU A 135 -1.92 5.40 -11.46
N VAL A 136 -1.67 4.39 -12.30
CA VAL A 136 -2.34 3.07 -12.22
C VAL A 136 -2.03 2.40 -10.88
N ASN A 137 -0.79 2.51 -10.39
CA ASN A 137 -0.41 2.00 -9.08
C ASN A 137 -1.22 2.65 -7.96
N GLY A 138 -1.30 3.99 -7.95
CA GLY A 138 -2.06 4.73 -6.96
C GLY A 138 -3.56 4.44 -6.97
N ILE A 139 -4.17 4.31 -8.16
CA ILE A 139 -5.58 3.92 -8.30
C ILE A 139 -5.82 2.51 -7.77
N MET A 140 -4.97 1.54 -8.11
CA MET A 140 -5.08 0.17 -7.63
C MET A 140 -4.86 0.08 -6.12
N PHE A 141 -3.89 0.83 -5.58
CA PHE A 141 -3.64 0.93 -4.15
C PHE A 141 -4.86 1.51 -3.41
N ALA A 142 -5.47 2.57 -3.92
CA ALA A 142 -6.70 3.10 -3.33
C ALA A 142 -7.85 2.08 -3.42
N SER A 143 -7.99 1.41 -4.55
CA SER A 143 -9.09 0.46 -4.81
C SER A 143 -9.10 -0.71 -3.83
N VAL A 144 -7.93 -1.22 -3.40
CA VAL A 144 -7.92 -2.30 -2.39
C VAL A 144 -8.51 -1.89 -1.06
N HIS A 145 -8.79 -0.60 -0.81
CA HIS A 145 -9.45 -0.11 0.40
C HIS A 145 -10.98 0.00 0.26
N ILE A 146 -11.59 -0.46 -0.84
CA ILE A 146 -13.05 -0.33 -1.08
C ILE A 146 -13.93 -0.97 0.00
N PHE A 147 -13.38 -1.93 0.75
CA PHE A 147 -14.12 -2.66 1.77
C PHE A 147 -14.19 -1.92 3.13
N TYR A 148 -13.52 -0.77 3.27
CA TYR A 148 -13.63 0.06 4.46
C TYR A 148 -14.86 0.97 4.40
N LYS A 149 -15.49 1.19 5.55
CA LYS A 149 -16.76 1.94 5.67
C LYS A 149 -16.65 3.36 5.10
N ASP A 150 -15.57 4.06 5.42
CA ASP A 150 -15.36 5.46 5.05
C ASP A 150 -14.56 5.60 3.74
N PHE A 151 -14.59 4.56 2.89
CA PHE A 151 -13.84 4.52 1.63
C PHE A 151 -14.09 5.74 0.77
N VAL A 152 -15.36 6.15 0.57
CA VAL A 152 -15.69 7.28 -0.32
C VAL A 152 -15.03 8.58 0.15
N ALA A 153 -15.04 8.84 1.46
CA ALA A 153 -14.41 10.03 2.03
C ALA A 153 -12.88 9.96 1.96
N MET A 154 -12.31 8.78 2.17
CA MET A 154 -10.86 8.54 2.15
C MET A 154 -10.28 8.40 0.74
N PHE A 155 -11.10 8.09 -0.26
CA PHE A 155 -10.64 7.69 -1.60
C PHE A 155 -9.71 8.71 -2.26
N PRO A 156 -9.99 10.03 -2.25
CA PRO A 156 -9.06 11.02 -2.80
C PRO A 156 -7.70 10.99 -2.09
N LEU A 157 -7.71 10.88 -0.76
CA LEU A 157 -6.49 10.85 0.04
C LEU A 157 -5.69 9.56 -0.21
N LEU A 158 -6.37 8.43 -0.39
CA LEU A 158 -5.76 7.14 -0.71
C LEU A 158 -5.12 7.14 -2.11
N ILE A 159 -5.76 7.76 -3.11
CA ILE A 159 -5.16 7.93 -4.44
C ILE A 159 -3.92 8.82 -4.34
N LEU A 160 -4.05 9.99 -3.71
CA LEU A 160 -2.92 10.93 -3.56
C LEU A 160 -1.75 10.28 -2.80
N GLY A 161 -2.05 9.53 -1.74
CA GLY A 161 -1.07 8.74 -1.00
C GLY A 161 -0.40 7.68 -1.88
N GLY A 162 -1.19 6.87 -2.59
CA GLY A 162 -0.68 5.82 -3.48
C GLY A 162 0.18 6.37 -4.63
N VAL A 163 -0.29 7.42 -5.30
CA VAL A 163 0.47 8.14 -6.35
C VAL A 163 1.75 8.73 -5.78
N GLY A 164 1.69 9.36 -4.61
CA GLY A 164 2.85 9.95 -3.94
C GLY A 164 3.89 8.91 -3.56
N PHE A 165 3.48 7.79 -2.96
CA PHE A 165 4.38 6.67 -2.65
C PHE A 165 4.99 6.08 -3.91
N ALA A 166 4.19 5.82 -4.94
CA ALA A 166 4.69 5.29 -6.21
C ALA A 166 5.67 6.24 -6.90
N ALA A 167 5.43 7.56 -6.85
CA ALA A 167 6.33 8.56 -7.39
C ALA A 167 7.65 8.60 -6.62
N ILE A 168 7.62 8.76 -5.29
CA ILE A 168 8.83 8.78 -4.47
C ILE A 168 9.64 7.50 -4.69
N TYR A 169 8.98 6.34 -4.69
CA TYR A 169 9.65 5.06 -4.88
C TYR A 169 10.22 4.88 -6.29
N ALA A 170 9.54 5.36 -7.33
CA ALA A 170 10.04 5.30 -8.71
C ALA A 170 11.36 6.06 -8.89
N PHE A 171 11.51 7.22 -8.23
CA PHE A 171 12.71 8.07 -8.35
C PHE A 171 13.76 7.81 -7.26
N TYR A 172 13.33 7.31 -6.10
CA TYR A 172 14.16 7.07 -4.92
C TYR A 172 13.84 5.67 -4.34
N PRO A 173 14.13 4.56 -5.04
CA PRO A 173 13.70 3.24 -4.61
C PRO A 173 14.37 2.83 -3.30
N ASN A 174 13.59 2.83 -2.22
CA ASN A 174 13.98 2.28 -0.91
C ASN A 174 12.73 1.74 -0.19
N LEU A 175 12.51 0.43 -0.30
CA LEU A 175 11.33 -0.25 0.22
C LEU A 175 11.25 -0.17 1.76
N ILE A 176 12.40 -0.13 2.43
CA ILE A 176 12.47 -0.05 3.90
C ILE A 176 11.93 1.31 4.37
N LEU A 177 12.44 2.39 3.77
CA LEU A 177 11.98 3.75 4.07
C LEU A 177 10.52 3.94 3.69
N ALA A 178 10.10 3.47 2.51
CA ALA A 178 8.69 3.50 2.11
C ALA A 178 7.79 2.72 3.09
N GLY A 179 8.24 1.56 3.57
CA GLY A 179 7.54 0.76 4.58
C GLY A 179 7.40 1.47 5.93
N ILE A 180 8.45 2.15 6.39
CA ILE A 180 8.41 2.98 7.62
C ILE A 180 7.45 4.15 7.43
N SER A 181 7.59 4.91 6.35
CA SER A 181 6.70 6.02 5.99
C SER A 181 5.24 5.60 5.95
N HIS A 182 4.95 4.47 5.29
CA HIS A 182 3.60 3.94 5.21
C HIS A 182 3.08 3.46 6.57
N SER A 183 3.92 2.82 7.39
CA SER A 183 3.54 2.38 8.73
C SER A 183 3.15 3.56 9.62
N ILE A 184 3.86 4.68 9.53
CA ILE A 184 3.53 5.92 10.26
C ILE A 184 2.15 6.43 9.82
N LEU A 185 1.93 6.60 8.52
CA LEU A 185 0.64 7.11 8.02
C LEU A 185 -0.51 6.15 8.36
N ASN A 186 -0.31 4.85 8.16
CA ASN A 186 -1.30 3.83 8.46
C ASN A 186 -1.64 3.82 9.96
N PHE A 187 -0.66 3.99 10.85
CA PHE A 187 -0.91 4.13 12.29
C PHE A 187 -1.92 5.25 12.59
N PHE A 188 -1.73 6.45 12.03
CA PHE A 188 -2.68 7.55 12.23
C PHE A 188 -4.04 7.28 11.59
N ILE A 189 -4.08 6.72 10.39
CA ILE A 189 -5.36 6.41 9.74
C ILE A 189 -6.18 5.40 10.57
N VAL A 190 -5.54 4.34 11.08
CA VAL A 190 -6.20 3.34 11.92
C VAL A 190 -6.54 3.93 13.29
N LEU A 191 -5.65 4.73 13.90
CA LEU A 191 -5.87 5.40 15.20
C LEU A 191 -7.16 6.22 15.21
N TYR A 192 -7.49 6.87 14.10
CA TYR A 192 -8.71 7.66 13.95
C TYR A 192 -9.89 6.89 13.33
N GLY A 193 -9.74 5.57 13.14
CA GLY A 193 -10.83 4.64 12.82
C GLY A 193 -11.17 4.47 11.34
N TYR A 194 -10.54 5.23 10.44
CA TYR A 194 -10.86 5.26 9.01
C TYR A 194 -10.60 3.94 8.27
N LEU A 195 -9.57 3.19 8.68
CA LEU A 195 -9.22 1.88 8.11
C LEU A 195 -9.30 0.77 9.16
N SER A 196 -10.29 0.86 10.06
CA SER A 196 -10.59 -0.23 10.99
C SER A 196 -11.68 -1.14 10.43
N VAL A 197 -11.44 -2.45 10.42
CA VAL A 197 -12.46 -3.46 10.09
C VAL A 197 -13.37 -3.74 11.30
N LEU A 198 -12.96 -3.21 12.47
CA LEU A 198 -13.52 -3.44 13.80
C LEU A 198 -14.38 -2.25 14.26
N LYS A 199 -15.54 -2.06 13.63
CA LYS A 199 -16.75 -1.49 14.23
C LYS A 199 -17.97 -2.13 13.58
#